data_AF-A0A8T0LIZ2-F1
#
_entry.id   AF-A0A8T0LIZ2-F1
#
_cell.length_a   1.000
_cell.length_b   1.000
_cell.length_c   1.000
_cell.angle_alpha   90.00
_cell.angle_beta   90.00
_cell.angle_gamma   90.00
#
_symmetry.space_group_name_H-M   'P 1'
#
loop_
_entity.id
_entity.type
_entity.pdbx_description
1 polymer ?
#
loop_
_entity_poly.entity_id
_entity_poly.type
_entity_poly.pdbx_seq_one_letter_code
_entity_poly.pdbx_strand_id
1 'polypeptide(L)'
;MRSLAILATSLALTAAVVSAKCDPTKWSPPVDGQYNTTGRIDPNKLNVHLIAHSHDDPGWLMGVDQYYMEKVQYILDTAVEE
;
A
#
# COMPACT_ATOMS: atom_id res chain seq x y z
N MET A 1 -29.08 -32.46 -51.17
CA MET A 1 -27.87 -31.61 -51.32
C MET A 1 -28.16 -30.28 -50.65
N ARG A 2 -27.31 -29.91 -49.68
CA ARG A 2 -27.08 -28.56 -49.14
C ARG A 2 -28.28 -27.86 -48.48
N SER A 3 -28.30 -27.87 -47.15
CA SER A 3 -28.67 -26.67 -46.38
C SER A 3 -27.84 -26.64 -45.10
N LEU A 4 -27.20 -25.50 -44.89
CA LEU A 4 -26.09 -25.25 -43.97
C LEU A 4 -26.50 -25.41 -42.50
N ALA A 5 -25.74 -26.21 -41.75
CA ALA A 5 -25.71 -26.12 -40.30
C ALA A 5 -24.91 -24.87 -39.92
N ILE A 6 -25.59 -23.88 -39.36
CA ILE A 6 -24.98 -22.65 -38.83
C ILE A 6 -24.21 -23.05 -37.57
N LEU A 7 -22.88 -23.15 -37.70
CA LEU A 7 -22.00 -23.32 -36.56
C LEU A 7 -21.89 -21.96 -35.86
N ALA A 8 -22.74 -21.74 -34.86
CA ALA A 8 -22.60 -20.61 -33.96
C ALA A 8 -21.34 -20.81 -33.11
N THR A 9 -20.20 -20.34 -33.62
CA THR A 9 -19.00 -20.18 -32.81
C THR A 9 -19.30 -19.15 -31.74
N SER A 10 -19.62 -19.63 -30.54
CA SER A 10 -19.64 -18.82 -29.33
C SER A 10 -18.25 -18.27 -29.13
N LEU A 11 -18.05 -17.02 -29.53
CA LEU A 11 -16.92 -16.22 -29.12
C LEU A 11 -17.07 -16.05 -27.61
N ALA A 12 -16.44 -16.93 -26.84
CA ALA A 12 -16.30 -16.78 -25.40
C ALA A 12 -15.45 -15.54 -25.19
N LEU A 13 -16.12 -14.39 -25.07
CA LEU A 13 -15.53 -13.16 -24.60
C LEU A 13 -15.10 -13.47 -23.16
N THR A 14 -13.81 -13.78 -22.97
CA THR A 14 -13.20 -13.84 -21.65
C THR A 14 -13.20 -12.42 -21.12
N ALA A 15 -14.33 -11.99 -20.57
CA ALA A 15 -14.40 -10.82 -19.72
C ALA A 15 -13.34 -11.04 -18.64
N ALA A 16 -12.38 -10.12 -18.55
CA ALA A 16 -11.46 -10.09 -17.43
C ALA A 16 -12.30 -10.14 -16.16
N VAL A 17 -12.23 -11.26 -15.45
CA VAL A 17 -12.90 -11.42 -14.17
C VAL A 17 -12.17 -10.49 -13.20
N VAL A 18 -12.59 -9.23 -13.15
CA VAL A 18 -12.23 -8.35 -12.04
C VAL A 18 -12.79 -9.03 -10.81
N SER A 19 -11.88 -9.53 -9.97
CA SER A 19 -12.23 -10.25 -8.75
C SER A 19 -13.16 -9.38 -7.90
N ALA A 20 -14.41 -9.81 -7.72
CA ALA A 20 -15.41 -9.13 -6.88
C ALA A 20 -14.98 -8.97 -5.40
N LYS A 21 -13.85 -9.58 -5.01
CA LYS A 21 -13.23 -9.46 -3.68
C LYS A 21 -12.41 -8.18 -3.50
N CYS A 22 -12.09 -7.46 -4.56
CA CYS A 22 -11.25 -6.25 -4.51
C CYS A 22 -12.08 -4.99 -4.77
N ASP A 23 -13.17 -4.80 -4.02
CA ASP A 23 -13.94 -3.55 -4.04
C ASP A 23 -13.45 -2.63 -2.91
N PRO A 24 -12.71 -1.55 -3.21
CA PRO A 24 -12.12 -0.68 -2.20
C PRO A 24 -13.17 0.12 -1.41
N THR A 25 -14.41 0.22 -1.91
CA THR A 25 -15.50 0.96 -1.22
C THR A 25 -16.04 0.24 0.01
N LYS A 26 -15.69 -1.05 0.18
CA LYS A 26 -16.15 -1.90 1.29
C LYS A 26 -15.24 -1.87 2.52
N TRP A 27 -14.10 -1.21 2.45
CA TRP A 27 -13.19 -1.10 3.59
C TRP A 27 -13.61 0.07 4.49
N SER A 28 -13.71 -0.19 5.80
CA SER A 28 -13.97 0.82 6.82
C SER A 28 -12.94 0.69 7.95
N PRO A 29 -12.45 1.82 8.52
CA PRO A 29 -11.53 1.77 9.63
C PRO A 29 -12.21 1.19 10.90
N PRO A 30 -11.43 0.61 11.85
CA PRO A 30 -11.95 0.15 13.13
C PRO A 30 -12.60 1.29 13.93
N VAL A 31 -13.76 1.04 14.52
CA VAL A 31 -14.53 2.05 15.30
C VAL A 31 -13.81 2.41 16.61
N ASP A 32 -13.04 1.49 17.17
CA ASP A 32 -12.24 1.65 18.39
C ASP A 32 -10.83 2.20 18.12
N GLY A 33 -10.46 2.41 16.85
CA GLY A 33 -9.14 2.88 16.45
C GLY A 33 -8.01 1.85 16.60
N GLN A 34 -8.31 0.60 16.93
CA GLN A 34 -7.28 -0.43 17.13
C GLN A 34 -6.95 -1.14 15.82
N TYR A 35 -5.69 -1.05 15.38
CA TYR A 35 -5.19 -1.69 14.17
C TYR A 35 -4.34 -2.93 14.50
N ASN A 36 -4.44 -3.97 13.68
CA ASN A 36 -3.52 -5.10 13.78
C ASN A 36 -2.16 -4.73 13.16
N THR A 37 -1.18 -4.40 14.00
CA THR A 37 0.17 -3.99 13.61
C THR A 37 1.16 -5.16 13.51
N THR A 38 0.71 -6.41 13.67
CA THR A 38 1.58 -7.61 13.72
C THR A 38 2.10 -8.07 12.35
N GLY A 39 2.23 -7.18 11.37
CA GLY A 39 2.48 -7.45 9.95
C GLY A 39 3.37 -8.66 9.67
N ARG A 40 2.95 -9.52 8.74
CA ARG A 40 3.65 -10.77 8.37
C ARG A 40 3.78 -10.90 6.87
N ILE A 41 4.82 -11.62 6.46
CA ILE A 41 5.01 -12.01 5.07
C ILE A 41 4.04 -13.15 4.74
N ASP A 42 3.32 -13.03 3.63
CA ASP A 42 2.45 -14.07 3.05
C ASP A 42 2.96 -14.41 1.64
N PRO A 43 3.40 -15.65 1.38
CA PRO A 43 3.98 -16.04 0.09
C PRO A 43 2.96 -16.02 -1.06
N ASN A 44 1.66 -15.96 -0.77
CA ASN A 44 0.60 -15.94 -1.77
C ASN A 44 0.06 -14.53 -2.03
N LYS A 45 0.67 -13.48 -1.45
CA LYS A 45 0.25 -12.09 -1.60
C LYS A 45 1.43 -11.20 -1.94
N LEU A 46 1.13 -10.01 -2.46
CA LEU A 46 2.11 -8.93 -2.50
C LEU A 46 2.38 -8.49 -1.05
N ASN A 47 3.66 -8.55 -0.66
CA ASN A 47 4.12 -8.09 0.64
C ASN A 47 4.57 -6.63 0.52
N VAL A 48 3.86 -5.73 1.21
CA VAL A 48 4.15 -4.29 1.21
C VAL A 48 4.90 -3.94 2.48
N HIS A 49 6.17 -3.59 2.33
CA HIS A 49 7.01 -3.13 3.44
C HIS A 49 6.90 -1.61 3.55
N LEU A 50 6.27 -1.11 4.61
CA LEU A 50 6.22 0.32 4.91
C LEU A 50 7.47 0.68 5.69
N ILE A 51 8.35 1.49 5.09
CA ILE A 51 9.62 1.91 5.70
C ILE A 51 9.48 3.36 6.14
N ALA A 52 9.23 3.57 7.43
CA ALA A 52 9.27 4.89 8.02
C ALA A 52 10.72 5.39 8.04
N HIS A 53 10.95 6.64 7.60
CA HIS A 53 12.27 7.27 7.63
C HIS A 53 12.14 8.80 7.80
N SER A 54 13.18 9.43 8.32
CA SER A 54 13.40 10.88 8.22
C SER A 54 14.54 11.15 7.25
N HIS A 55 14.49 12.30 6.56
CA HIS A 55 15.60 12.80 5.77
C HIS A 55 16.11 14.08 6.42
N ASP A 56 17.29 13.99 7.04
CA ASP A 56 17.86 15.07 7.84
C ASP A 56 19.11 15.60 7.14
N ASP A 57 18.99 16.75 6.48
CA ASP A 57 20.12 17.38 5.79
C ASP A 57 21.14 17.95 6.79
N PRO A 58 22.43 17.60 6.69
CA PRO A 58 23.48 18.15 7.56
C PRO A 58 23.92 19.54 7.07
N GLY A 59 22.95 20.45 6.97
CA GLY A 59 23.12 21.79 6.42
C GLY A 59 22.63 21.89 4.98
N TRP A 60 21.63 22.74 4.76
CA TRP A 60 21.09 23.08 3.44
C TRP A 60 20.56 24.52 3.47
N LEU A 61 19.29 24.71 3.85
CA LEU A 61 18.71 26.05 4.03
C LEU A 61 19.05 26.67 5.39
N MET A 62 19.41 25.83 6.36
CA MET A 62 19.88 26.21 7.70
C MET A 62 21.20 25.53 8.00
N GLY A 63 21.92 26.02 9.01
CA GLY A 63 23.15 25.38 9.49
C GLY A 63 22.89 24.05 10.20
N VAL A 64 23.92 23.21 10.30
CA VAL A 64 23.86 21.90 10.97
C VAL A 64 23.27 22.02 12.38
N ASP A 65 23.81 22.93 13.20
CA ASP A 65 23.39 23.09 14.59
C ASP A 65 21.93 23.57 14.72
N GLN A 66 21.46 24.40 13.78
CA GLN A 66 20.07 24.85 13.76
C GLN A 66 19.11 23.70 13.45
N TYR A 67 19.42 22.89 12.43
CA TYR A 67 18.65 21.68 12.13
C TYR A 67 18.63 20.72 13.31
N TYR A 68 19.77 20.52 13.96
CA TYR A 68 19.87 19.63 15.11
C TYR A 68 18.98 20.09 16.27
N MET A 69 19.15 21.34 16.72
CA MET A 69 18.46 21.86 17.90
C MET A 69 16.96 22.07 17.70
N GLU A 70 16.51 22.40 16.49
CA GLU A 70 15.10 22.72 16.23
C GLU A 70 14.28 21.57 15.68
N LYS A 71 14.92 20.52 15.12
CA LYS A 71 14.22 19.43 14.41
C LYS A 71 14.77 18.06 14.75
N VAL A 72 16.03 17.79 14.41
CA VAL A 72 16.58 16.42 14.42
C VAL A 72 16.64 15.84 15.82
N GLN A 73 16.98 16.65 16.83
CA GLN A 73 16.94 16.19 18.22
C GLN A 73 15.55 15.66 18.60
N TYR A 74 14.48 16.40 18.30
CA TYR A 74 13.11 15.96 18.60
C TYR A 74 12.70 14.72 17.80
N ILE A 75 13.12 14.61 16.55
CA ILE A 75 12.88 13.43 15.72
C ILE A 75 13.53 12.20 16.34
N LEU A 76 14.79 12.31 16.77
CA LEU A 76 15.52 11.20 17.39
C LEU A 76 14.96 10.85 18.77
N ASP A 77 14.65 11.85 19.60
CA ASP A 77 14.10 11.64 20.94
C ASP A 77 12.76 10.89 20.85
N THR A 78 11.84 11.33 19.99
CA THR A 78 10.55 10.66 19.80
C THR A 78 10.69 9.30 19.11
N ALA A 79 11.60 9.12 18.16
CA ALA A 79 11.80 7.81 17.53
C ALA A 79 12.38 6.75 18.48
N VAL A 80 13.06 7.15 19.55
CA VAL A 80 13.62 6.23 20.57
C VAL A 80 12.63 5.98 21.72
N GLU A 81 11.83 6.97 22.09
CA GLU A 81 10.89 6.87 23.21
C GLU A 81 9.56 6.19 22.84
N GLU A 82 9.18 6.14 21.56
CA GLU A 82 8.03 5.38 21.03
C GLU A 82 8.35 3.88 20.89
#